data_AF-T1BCB5-F1
#
_entry.id   AF-T1BCB5-F1
#
_cell.length_a   1.000
_cell.length_b   1.000
_cell.length_c   1.000
_cell.angle_alpha   90.00
_cell.angle_beta   90.00
_cell.angle_gamma   90.00
#
_symmetry.space_group_name_H-M   'P 1'
#
loop_
_entity.id
_entity.type
_entity.pdbx_description
1 polymer ?
#
loop_
_entity_poly.entity_id
_entity_poly.type
_entity_poly.pdbx_seq_one_letter_code
_entity_poly.pdbx_strand_id
1 'polypeptide(L)'
;MTIEEEKAFLAPWAEQARDAGVLVVSPVRAALAEKLGRKKVAASVVYRLLARHGWRKVAPDTRHPKSDPAAQAEWKKNFRKRWLPC
;
A
#
# COMPACT_ATOMS: atom_id res chain seq x y z
N MET A 1 0.03 14.94 19.64
CA MET A 1 0.52 13.62 20.06
C MET A 1 2.03 13.66 20.09
N THR A 2 2.64 13.11 21.13
CA THR A 2 4.09 12.92 21.19
C THR A 2 4.52 11.72 20.35
N ILE A 3 5.82 11.56 20.09
CA ILE A 3 6.33 10.40 19.34
C ILE A 3 6.02 9.09 20.07
N GLU A 4 6.05 9.09 21.40
CA GLU A 4 5.76 7.95 22.26
C GLU A 4 4.27 7.56 22.16
N GLU A 5 3.37 8.54 22.20
CA GLU A 5 1.93 8.30 22.04
C GLU A 5 1.57 7.76 20.64
N GLU A 6 2.32 8.19 19.62
CA GLU A 6 2.19 7.69 18.26
C GLU A 6 2.70 6.26 18.12
N LYS A 7 3.86 5.93 18.71
CA LYS A 7 4.37 4.55 18.76
C LYS A 7 3.38 3.61 19.45
N ALA A 8 2.86 4.03 20.62
CA ALA A 8 1.84 3.26 21.34
C ALA A 8 0.55 3.08 20.53
N PHE A 9 0.15 4.09 19.76
CA PHE A 9 -0.99 3.99 18.85
C PHE A 9 -0.73 3.02 17.69
N LEU A 10 0.48 3.01 17.13
CA LEU A 10 0.84 2.18 15.98
C LEU A 10 1.18 0.73 16.35
N ALA A 11 1.54 0.45 17.60
CA ALA A 11 1.90 -0.90 18.08
C ALA A 11 0.90 -2.01 17.67
N PRO A 12 -0.42 -1.91 17.93
CA PRO A 12 -1.36 -2.96 17.53
C PRO A 12 -1.42 -3.17 16.02
N TRP A 13 -1.24 -2.10 15.23
CA TRP A 13 -1.21 -2.18 13.77
C TRP A 13 0.06 -2.83 13.24
N ALA A 14 1.19 -2.59 13.93
CA ALA A 14 2.45 -3.24 13.62
C ALA A 14 2.37 -4.75 13.86
N GLU A 15 1.75 -5.19 14.95
CA GLU A 15 1.49 -6.61 15.22
C GLU A 15 0.61 -7.23 14.13
N GLN A 16 -0.52 -6.60 13.80
CA GLN A 16 -1.42 -7.10 12.73
C GLN A 16 -0.71 -7.20 11.37
N ALA A 17 0.18 -6.24 11.06
CA ALA A 17 0.92 -6.23 9.81
C ALA A 17 2.09 -7.24 9.78
N ARG A 18 2.54 -7.80 10.91
CA ARG A 18 3.57 -8.85 10.90
C ARG A 18 3.12 -10.09 10.15
N ASP A 19 1.86 -10.48 10.32
CA ASP A 19 1.30 -11.69 9.70
C ASP A 19 0.96 -11.47 8.22
N ALA A 20 0.38 -10.30 7.89
CA ALA A 20 -0.07 -10.00 6.52
C ALA A 20 0.98 -9.31 5.64
N GLY A 21 2.06 -8.78 6.22
CA GLY A 21 3.09 -7.98 5.55
C GLY A 21 2.64 -6.60 5.06
N VAL A 22 1.36 -6.23 5.25
CA VAL A 22 0.76 -4.98 4.74
C VAL A 22 -0.21 -4.38 5.76
N LEU A 23 -0.19 -3.05 5.86
CA LEU A 23 -1.10 -2.27 6.68
C LEU A 23 -2.13 -1.54 5.81
N VAL A 24 -3.41 -1.63 6.16
CA VAL A 24 -4.49 -0.92 5.47
C VAL A 24 -4.70 0.45 6.13
N VAL A 25 -4.58 1.53 5.35
CA VAL A 25 -4.60 2.92 5.88
C VAL A 25 -5.99 3.35 6.35
N SER A 26 -7.07 2.83 5.75
CA SER A 26 -8.45 3.25 6.06
C SER A 26 -8.86 2.98 7.52
N PRO A 27 -8.65 1.76 8.08
CA PRO A 27 -8.87 1.49 9.51
C PRO A 27 -8.02 2.36 10.44
N VAL A 28 -6.73 2.55 10.13
CA VAL A 28 -5.84 3.40 10.94
C VAL A 28 -6.34 4.84 11.00
N ARG A 29 -6.84 5.36 9.87
CA ARG A 29 -7.41 6.70 9.80
C ARG A 29 -8.67 6.85 10.65
N ALA A 30 -9.53 5.84 10.66
CA ALA A 30 -10.74 5.83 11.48
C ALA A 30 -10.38 5.81 12.98
N ALA A 31 -9.52 4.89 13.40
CA ALA A 31 -9.06 4.79 14.79
C ALA A 31 -8.32 6.05 15.26
N LEU A 32 -7.54 6.69 14.38
CA LEU A 32 -6.88 7.96 14.70
C LEU A 32 -7.90 9.10 14.89
N ALA A 33 -8.98 9.11 14.11
CA ALA A 33 -10.05 10.09 14.27
C ALA A 33 -10.78 9.92 15.61
N GLU A 34 -11.10 8.68 15.97
CA GLU A 34 -11.70 8.32 17.26
C GLU A 34 -10.80 8.70 18.45
N LYS A 35 -9.51 8.32 18.41
CA LYS A 35 -8.54 8.66 19.47
C LYS A 35 -8.41 10.17 19.69
N LEU A 36 -8.52 10.95 18.61
CA LEU A 36 -8.41 12.41 18.67
C LEU A 36 -9.75 13.12 18.95
N GLY A 37 -10.86 12.37 19.08
CA GLY A 37 -12.20 12.95 19.25
C GLY A 37 -12.66 13.77 18.04
N ARG A 38 -12.17 13.45 16.83
CA ARG A 38 -12.46 14.21 15.61
C ARG A 38 -13.39 13.42 14.69
N LYS A 39 -14.32 14.12 14.05
CA LYS A 39 -15.22 13.51 13.04
C LYS A 39 -14.45 12.90 11.86
N LYS A 40 -13.37 13.55 11.41
CA LYS A 40 -12.53 13.10 10.29
C LYS A 40 -11.09 13.53 10.49
N VAL A 41 -10.16 12.72 10.00
CA VAL A 41 -8.73 13.05 9.88
C VAL A 41 -8.35 13.01 8.40
N ALA A 42 -7.59 14.00 7.95
CA ALA A 42 -7.09 14.05 6.57
C ALA A 42 -6.13 12.87 6.32
N ALA A 43 -6.20 12.26 5.13
CA ALA A 43 -5.32 11.15 4.78
C ALA A 43 -3.83 11.52 4.86
N SER A 44 -3.48 12.77 4.51
CA SER A 44 -2.10 13.28 4.57
C SER A 44 -1.51 13.28 5.98
N VAL A 45 -2.34 13.35 7.03
CA VAL A 45 -1.89 13.27 8.42
C VAL A 45 -1.46 11.84 8.74
N VAL A 46 -2.26 10.86 8.32
CA VAL A 46 -1.95 9.44 8.52
C VAL A 46 -0.70 9.03 7.75
N TYR A 47 -0.56 9.47 6.49
CA TYR A 47 0.65 9.17 5.71
C TYR A 47 1.91 9.79 6.33
N ARG A 48 1.84 11.03 6.84
CA ARG A 48 2.98 11.66 7.54
C ARG A 48 3.31 10.99 8.88
N LEU A 49 2.29 10.56 9.62
CA LEU A 49 2.46 9.75 10.83
C LEU A 49 3.20 8.46 10.50
N LEU A 50 2.68 7.68 9.56
CA LEU A 50 3.27 6.41 9.13
C LEU A 50 4.72 6.59 8.62
N ALA A 51 4.97 7.59 7.78
CA ALA A 51 6.31 7.88 7.26
C ALA A 51 7.33 8.21 8.38
N ARG A 52 6.91 8.94 9.43
CA ARG A 52 7.76 9.24 10.59
C ARG A 52 8.16 8.00 11.39
N HIS A 53 7.36 6.93 11.31
CA HIS A 53 7.63 5.63 11.96
C HIS A 53 8.18 4.58 10.98
N GLY A 54 8.74 5.01 9.84
CA GLY A 54 9.44 4.12 8.90
C GLY A 54 8.52 3.31 7.98
N TRP A 55 7.22 3.55 7.98
CA TRP A 55 6.30 2.87 7.07
C TRP A 55 6.38 3.48 5.66
N ARG A 56 6.49 2.60 4.66
CA ARG A 56 6.48 2.98 3.25
C ARG A 56 5.17 2.60 2.58
N LYS A 57 4.74 3.39 1.60
CA LYS A 57 3.60 3.04 0.75
C LYS A 57 4.01 1.91 -0.20
N VAL A 58 3.22 0.85 -0.25
CA VAL A 58 3.41 -0.24 -1.21
C VAL A 58 3.01 0.27 -2.60
N ALA A 59 3.91 0.11 -3.57
CA ALA A 59 3.63 0.32 -4.98
C ALA A 59 3.40 -1.04 -5.65
N PRO A 60 2.50 -1.15 -6.65
CA PRO A 60 2.39 -2.36 -7.44
C PRO A 60 3.72 -2.69 -8.11
N ASP A 61 4.03 -3.99 -8.22
CA ASP A 61 5.19 -4.44 -8.98
C ASP A 61 5.06 -4.01 -10.44
N THR A 62 6.14 -3.46 -10.99
CA THR A 62 6.17 -2.98 -12.39
C THR A 62 6.32 -4.12 -13.39
N ARG A 63 6.66 -5.33 -12.93
CA ARG A 63 6.87 -6.51 -13.77
C ARG A 63 6.26 -7.73 -13.11
N HIS A 64 5.65 -8.57 -13.93
CA HIS A 64 5.17 -9.87 -13.48
C HIS A 64 6.36 -10.79 -13.20
N PRO A 65 6.38 -11.58 -12.11
CA PRO A 65 7.49 -12.49 -11.80
C PRO A 65 7.79 -13.51 -12.90
N LYS A 66 6.76 -13.90 -13.66
CA LYS A 66 6.86 -14.82 -14.81
C LYS A 66 7.03 -14.10 -16.16
N SER A 67 7.44 -12.85 -16.15
CA SER A 67 7.72 -12.09 -17.37
C SER A 67 8.93 -12.69 -18.09
N ASP A 68 8.74 -13.13 -19.33
CA ASP A 68 9.84 -13.46 -20.24
C ASP A 68 9.98 -12.36 -21.32
N PRO A 69 11.02 -11.50 -21.24
CA PRO A 69 11.24 -10.45 -22.23
C PRO A 69 11.46 -10.98 -23.66
N ALA A 70 12.06 -12.16 -23.82
CA ALA A 70 12.35 -12.73 -25.13
C ALA A 70 11.05 -13.21 -25.80
N ALA A 71 10.23 -13.99 -25.08
CA ALA A 71 8.92 -14.41 -25.57
C ALA A 71 8.00 -13.22 -25.86
N GLN A 72 8.06 -12.16 -25.04
CA GLN A 72 7.31 -10.92 -25.30
C GLN A 72 7.76 -10.21 -26.57
N ALA A 73 9.07 -10.13 -26.81
CA ALA A 73 9.62 -9.50 -28.02
C ALA A 73 9.23 -10.30 -29.28
N GLU A 74 9.33 -11.62 -29.22
CA GLU A 74 8.92 -12.50 -30.31
C GLU A 74 7.42 -12.39 -30.59
N TRP A 75 6.58 -12.43 -29.55
CA TRP A 75 5.14 -12.22 -29.69
C TRP A 75 4.85 -10.83 -30.28
N LYS A 76 5.49 -9.76 -29.79
CA LYS A 76 5.32 -8.40 -30.34
C LYS A 76 5.77 -8.27 -31.81
N LYS A 77 6.66 -9.13 -32.30
CA LYS A 77 7.01 -9.16 -33.71
C LYS A 77 5.96 -9.89 -34.56
N ASN A 78 5.38 -10.96 -34.01
CA ASN A 78 4.56 -11.91 -34.76
C ASN A 78 3.04 -11.80 -34.48
N PHE A 79 2.61 -10.96 -33.55
CA PHE A 79 1.19 -10.83 -33.19
C PHE A 79 0.36 -10.20 -34.32
N ARG A 80 -0.89 -10.65 -34.44
CA ARG A 80 -1.85 -10.08 -35.39
C ARG A 80 -2.24 -8.68 -34.93
N LYS A 81 -2.08 -7.68 -35.81
CA LYS A 81 -2.44 -6.28 -35.53
C LYS A 81 -3.95 -6.01 -35.48
N ARG A 82 -4.77 -6.99 -35.85
CA ARG A 82 -6.22 -6.92 -35.76
C ARG A 82 -6.73 -8.07 -34.90
N TRP A 83 -7.62 -7.76 -33.98
CA TRP A 83 -8.34 -8.78 -33.24
C TRP A 83 -9.38 -9.43 -34.17
N LEU A 84 -9.45 -10.76 -34.15
CA LEU A 84 -10.46 -11.53 -34.86
C LEU A 84 -11.19 -12.35 -33.79
N PRO A 85 -12.51 -12.19 -33.63
CA PRO A 85 -13.28 -13.10 -32.81
C PRO A 85 -13.20 -14.51 -33.41
N CYS A 86 -13.06 -15.49 -32.54
CA CYS A 86 -13.26 -16.91 -32.85
C CYS A 86 -14.75 -17.25 -32.83
#